data_AF-A0A956KXF3-F1
#
_entry.id   AF-A0A956KXF3-F1
#
_cell.length_a   1.000
_cell.length_b   1.000
_cell.length_c   1.000
_cell.angle_alpha   90.00
_cell.angle_beta   90.00
_cell.angle_gamma   90.00
#
_symmetry.space_group_name_H-M   'P 1'
#
loop_
_entity.id
_entity.type
_entity.pdbx_description
1 polymer ?
#
loop_
_entity_poly.entity_id
_entity_poly.type
_entity_poly.pdbx_seq_one_letter_code
_entity_poly.pdbx_strand_id
1 'polypeptide(L)'
;SAESSALAMAISGWTLAGTAYGVSLLVGAIKLDTDSSTHGQAYGRWMYGPVVGPIGAATHAETATGALLTLSLAAAQVTGVTLGIVGTVRRSRLRRGPRLTAMATRTGGHVALSMRF
;
A
#
# COMPACT_ATOMS: atom_id res chain seq x y z
N SER A 1 12.89 2.76 -18.06
CA SER A 1 13.57 3.91 -17.41
C SER A 1 13.35 3.82 -15.90
N ALA A 2 14.15 4.52 -15.08
CA ALA A 2 13.96 4.52 -13.62
C ALA A 2 12.56 5.06 -13.20
N GLU A 3 12.00 5.97 -13.98
CA GLU A 3 10.63 6.49 -13.78
C GLU A 3 9.56 5.42 -14.06
N SER A 4 9.70 4.64 -15.14
CA SER A 4 8.74 3.58 -15.47
C SER A 4 8.71 2.48 -14.40
N SER A 5 9.87 2.16 -13.82
CA SER A 5 9.96 1.22 -12.69
C SER A 5 9.28 1.75 -11.42
N ALA A 6 9.51 3.03 -11.07
CA ALA A 6 8.85 3.65 -9.91
C ALA A 6 7.32 3.74 -10.09
N LEU A 7 6.87 3.99 -11.32
CA LEU A 7 5.45 4.01 -11.67
C LEU A 7 4.83 2.60 -11.59
N ALA A 8 5.50 1.58 -12.12
CA ALA A 8 5.03 0.19 -12.01
C ALA A 8 4.91 -0.27 -10.55
N MET A 9 5.90 0.09 -9.71
CA MET A 9 5.90 -0.19 -8.27
C MET A 9 4.76 0.51 -7.52
N ALA A 10 4.46 1.76 -7.89
CA ALA A 10 3.34 2.50 -7.33
C ALA A 10 2.00 1.83 -7.70
N ILE A 11 1.80 1.53 -8.99
CA ILE A 11 0.56 0.91 -9.47
C ILE A 11 0.38 -0.46 -8.84
N SER A 12 1.42 -1.31 -8.86
CA SER A 12 1.32 -2.66 -8.27
C SER A 12 1.04 -2.60 -6.77
N GLY A 13 1.64 -1.66 -6.03
CA GLY A 13 1.36 -1.44 -4.62
C GLY A 13 -0.09 -1.05 -4.35
N TRP A 14 -0.62 -0.06 -5.07
CA TRP A 14 -2.00 0.38 -4.92
C TRP A 14 -3.01 -0.68 -5.35
N THR A 15 -2.75 -1.39 -6.45
CA THR A 15 -3.60 -2.50 -6.91
C THR A 15 -3.63 -3.61 -5.86
N LEU A 16 -2.47 -3.99 -5.32
CA LEU A 16 -2.39 -5.05 -4.30
C LEU A 16 -3.08 -4.65 -3.00
N ALA A 17 -2.92 -3.39 -2.54
CA ALA A 17 -3.65 -2.88 -1.39
C ALA A 17 -5.17 -2.87 -1.63
N GLY A 18 -5.59 -2.41 -2.82
CA GLY A 18 -7.00 -2.33 -3.19
C GLY A 18 -7.66 -3.70 -3.33
N THR A 19 -7.00 -4.67 -3.97
CA THR A 19 -7.54 -6.04 -4.10
C THR A 19 -7.58 -6.74 -2.75
N ALA A 20 -6.52 -6.63 -1.94
CA ALA A 20 -6.50 -7.21 -0.59
C ALA A 20 -7.59 -6.61 0.30
N TYR A 21 -7.84 -5.31 0.18
CA TYR A 21 -8.95 -4.65 0.89
C TYR A 21 -10.31 -5.12 0.37
N GLY A 22 -10.49 -5.24 -0.95
CA GLY A 22 -11.71 -5.79 -1.55
C GLY A 22 -12.01 -7.22 -1.09
N VAL A 23 -10.97 -8.07 -0.97
CA VAL A 23 -11.12 -9.42 -0.41
C VAL A 23 -11.54 -9.36 1.06
N SER A 24 -10.96 -8.47 1.86
CA SER A 24 -11.40 -8.28 3.26
C SER A 24 -12.87 -7.88 3.35
N LEU A 25 -13.33 -6.94 2.50
CA LEU A 25 -14.74 -6.55 2.44
C LEU A 25 -15.65 -7.72 2.08
N LEU A 26 -15.25 -8.53 1.09
CA LEU A 26 -16.03 -9.70 0.68
C LEU A 26 -16.13 -10.73 1.81
N VAL A 27 -15.00 -11.05 2.46
CA VAL A 27 -14.96 -11.99 3.60
C VAL A 27 -15.80 -11.46 4.77
N GLY A 28 -15.71 -10.16 5.06
CA GLY A 28 -16.50 -9.52 6.11
C GLY A 28 -18.01 -9.55 5.81
N ALA A 29 -18.40 -9.28 4.57
CA ALA A 29 -19.79 -9.34 4.12
C ALA A 29 -20.35 -10.77 4.20
N ILE A 30 -19.59 -11.77 3.73
CA ILE A 30 -19.99 -13.19 3.83
C ILE A 30 -20.17 -13.58 5.30
N LYS A 31 -19.27 -13.17 6.20
CA LYS A 31 -19.42 -13.50 7.62
C LYS A 31 -20.60 -12.79 8.28
N LEU A 32 -20.94 -11.56 7.90
CA LEU A 32 -22.14 -10.89 8.38
C LEU A 32 -23.44 -11.56 7.90
N ASP A 33 -23.42 -12.15 6.71
CA ASP A 33 -24.59 -12.81 6.11
C ASP A 33 -24.79 -14.24 6.63
N THR A 34 -23.69 -14.97 6.85
CA THR A 34 -23.72 -16.40 7.23
C THR A 34 -23.74 -16.65 8.73
N ASP A 35 -23.32 -15.69 9.54
CA ASP A 35 -23.09 -15.87 10.97
C ASP A 35 -23.78 -14.78 11.80
N SER A 36 -24.88 -15.16 12.44
CA SER A 36 -25.66 -14.26 13.30
C SER A 36 -25.11 -14.14 14.71
N SER A 37 -24.05 -14.88 15.07
CA SER A 37 -23.43 -14.79 16.39
C SER A 37 -22.79 -13.42 16.61
N THR A 38 -22.74 -12.97 17.87
CA THR A 38 -22.10 -11.69 18.23
C THR A 38 -20.62 -11.66 17.82
N HIS A 39 -19.93 -12.81 17.88
CA HIS A 39 -18.53 -12.94 17.49
C HIS A 39 -18.34 -12.87 15.97
N GLY A 40 -19.15 -13.59 15.19
CA GLY A 40 -19.12 -13.54 13.72
C GLY A 40 -19.47 -12.16 13.17
N GLN A 41 -20.45 -11.47 13.77
CA GLN A 41 -20.78 -10.10 13.40
C GLN A 41 -19.66 -9.10 13.75
N ALA A 42 -19.02 -9.26 14.91
CA ALA A 42 -17.87 -8.42 15.28
C ALA A 42 -16.70 -8.64 14.31
N TYR A 43 -16.37 -9.89 13.97
CA TYR A 43 -15.36 -10.24 12.97
C TYR A 43 -15.67 -9.58 11.61
N GLY A 44 -16.91 -9.72 11.14
CA GLY A 44 -17.35 -9.15 9.88
C GLY A 44 -17.29 -7.62 9.84
N ARG A 45 -17.68 -6.94 10.93
CA ARG A 45 -17.57 -5.48 11.05
C ARG A 45 -16.12 -4.99 11.07
N TRP A 46 -15.23 -5.68 11.77
CA TRP A 46 -13.81 -5.34 11.81
C TRP A 46 -13.16 -5.44 10.43
N MET A 47 -13.56 -6.42 9.60
CA MET A 47 -13.04 -6.58 8.23
C MET A 47 -13.25 -5.37 7.29
N TYR A 48 -14.20 -4.47 7.59
CA TYR A 48 -14.41 -3.23 6.82
C TYR A 48 -13.33 -2.16 7.08
N GLY A 49 -12.56 -2.28 8.16
CA GLY A 49 -11.46 -1.37 8.43
C GLY A 49 -10.30 -1.58 7.45
N PRO A 50 -9.83 -0.57 6.71
CA PRO A 50 -8.62 -0.72 5.92
C PRO A 50 -7.41 -0.84 6.83
N VAL A 51 -6.49 -1.76 6.51
CA VAL A 51 -5.22 -2.04 7.19
C VAL A 51 -5.36 -2.58 8.62
N VAL A 52 -6.06 -1.86 9.50
CA VAL A 52 -6.26 -2.20 10.92
C VAL A 52 -7.40 -3.20 11.09
N GLY A 53 -8.37 -3.22 10.16
CA GLY A 53 -9.54 -4.09 10.24
C GLY A 53 -9.19 -5.58 10.30
N PRO A 54 -8.34 -6.10 9.40
CA PRO A 54 -7.89 -7.49 9.47
C PRO A 54 -7.16 -7.86 10.76
N ILE A 55 -6.45 -6.92 11.38
CA ILE A 55 -5.76 -7.15 12.66
C ILE A 55 -6.79 -7.30 13.79
N GLY A 56 -7.79 -6.41 13.84
CA GLY A 56 -8.89 -6.48 14.82
C GLY A 56 -9.85 -7.66 14.58
N ALA A 57 -10.04 -8.06 13.32
CA ALA A 57 -10.84 -9.23 12.97
C ALA A 57 -10.15 -10.52 13.40
N ALA A 58 -8.81 -10.62 13.30
CA ALA A 58 -8.08 -11.82 13.70
C ALA A 58 -8.28 -12.21 15.18
N THR A 59 -8.52 -11.25 16.08
CA THR A 59 -8.81 -11.53 17.50
C THR A 59 -10.21 -12.11 17.74
N HIS A 60 -11.09 -12.00 16.75
CA HIS A 60 -12.47 -12.50 16.78
C HIS A 60 -12.65 -13.72 15.86
N ALA A 61 -11.57 -14.28 15.33
CA ALA A 61 -11.62 -15.44 14.45
C ALA A 61 -11.90 -16.73 15.23
N GLU A 62 -12.84 -17.52 14.74
CA GLU A 62 -13.26 -18.79 15.37
C GLU A 62 -12.23 -19.91 15.19
N THR A 63 -11.32 -19.76 14.24
CA THR A 63 -10.29 -20.78 13.92
C THR A 63 -8.92 -20.14 13.76
N ALA A 64 -7.88 -20.89 14.13
CA ALA A 64 -6.49 -20.47 13.95
C ALA A 64 -6.14 -20.24 12.46
N THR A 65 -6.65 -21.10 11.58
CA THR A 65 -6.48 -20.94 10.12
C THR A 65 -7.14 -19.65 9.63
N GLY A 66 -8.35 -19.35 10.10
CA GLY A 66 -9.04 -18.10 9.82
C GLY A 66 -8.19 -16.90 10.25
N ALA A 67 -7.73 -16.88 11.50
CA ALA A 67 -6.89 -15.80 12.03
C ALA A 67 -5.62 -15.57 11.22
N LEU A 68 -4.91 -16.65 10.82
CA LEU A 68 -3.70 -16.56 10.02
C LEU A 68 -3.96 -16.01 8.60
N LEU A 69 -5.08 -16.41 7.97
CA LEU A 69 -5.48 -15.86 6.67
C LEU A 69 -5.86 -14.38 6.78
N THR A 70 -6.56 -13.98 7.85
CA THR A 70 -6.90 -12.58 8.10
C THR A 70 -5.65 -11.73 8.33
N LEU A 71 -4.67 -12.25 9.06
CA LEU A 71 -3.38 -11.57 9.27
C LEU A 71 -2.55 -11.48 7.99
N SER A 72 -2.59 -12.48 7.12
CA SER A 72 -1.90 -12.41 5.82
C SER A 72 -2.53 -11.36 4.89
N LEU A 73 -3.84 -11.19 4.95
CA LEU A 73 -4.55 -10.06 4.31
C LEU A 73 -4.09 -8.71 4.87
N ALA A 74 -3.92 -8.60 6.19
CA ALA A 74 -3.35 -7.40 6.82
C ALA A 74 -1.95 -7.10 6.27
N ALA A 75 -1.09 -8.12 6.24
CA ALA A 75 0.28 -8.01 5.74
C ALA A 75 0.31 -7.60 4.26
N ALA A 76 -0.58 -8.17 3.43
CA ALA A 76 -0.72 -7.79 2.03
C ALA A 76 -1.13 -6.31 1.89
N GLN A 77 -2.13 -5.84 2.64
CA GLN A 77 -2.54 -4.44 2.61
C GLN A 77 -1.41 -3.49 3.02
N VAL A 78 -0.71 -3.78 4.12
CA VAL A 78 0.44 -2.98 4.58
C VAL A 78 1.55 -2.94 3.53
N THR A 79 1.87 -4.11 2.94
CA THR A 79 2.90 -4.22 1.92
C THR A 79 2.52 -3.44 0.66
N GLY A 80 1.27 -3.55 0.20
CA GLY A 80 0.74 -2.81 -0.93
C GLY A 80 0.78 -1.30 -0.71
N VAL A 81 0.31 -0.82 0.44
CA VAL A 81 0.36 0.62 0.81
C VAL A 81 1.80 1.12 0.85
N THR A 82 2.72 0.35 1.45
CA THR A 82 4.14 0.72 1.54
C THR A 82 4.76 0.82 0.15
N LEU A 83 4.53 -0.18 -0.72
CA LEU A 83 4.97 -0.17 -2.12
C LEU A 83 4.39 1.02 -2.90
N GLY A 84 3.09 1.30 -2.72
CA GLY A 84 2.40 2.42 -3.33
C GLY A 84 3.00 3.77 -2.94
N ILE A 85 3.23 3.99 -1.64
CA ILE A 85 3.85 5.21 -1.11
C ILE A 85 5.30 5.33 -1.59
N VAL A 86 6.12 4.28 -1.46
CA VAL A 86 7.53 4.32 -1.87
C VAL A 86 7.66 4.58 -3.38
N GLY A 87 6.83 3.91 -4.20
CA GLY A 87 6.80 4.12 -5.65
C GLY A 87 6.41 5.55 -6.04
N THR A 88 5.36 6.10 -5.41
CA THR A 88 4.90 7.48 -5.67
C THR A 88 5.92 8.54 -5.22
N VAL A 89 6.56 8.35 -4.05
CA VAL A 89 7.63 9.23 -3.56
C VAL A 89 8.85 9.16 -4.48
N ARG A 90 9.28 7.96 -4.90
CA ARG A 90 10.41 7.78 -5.81
C ARG A 90 10.13 8.43 -7.18
N ARG A 91 8.93 8.26 -7.73
CA ARG A 91 8.50 8.93 -8.97
C ARG A 91 8.53 10.46 -8.82
N SER A 92 8.01 10.97 -7.71
CA SER A 92 8.03 12.41 -7.41
C SER A 92 9.44 12.98 -7.36
N ARG A 93 10.39 12.26 -6.73
CA ARG A 93 11.80 12.65 -6.69
C ARG A 93 12.45 12.63 -8.08
N LEU A 94 12.22 11.59 -8.88
CA LEU A 94 12.76 11.46 -10.23
C LEU A 94 12.23 12.56 -11.18
N ARG A 95 11.00 13.05 -10.98
CA ARG A 95 10.46 14.19 -11.73
C ARG A 95 11.00 15.55 -11.28
N ARG A 96 11.42 15.67 -10.00
CA ARG A 96 12.00 16.90 -9.43
C ARG A 96 13.50 17.03 -9.69
N GLY A 97 14.24 15.93 -9.74
CA GLY A 97 15.69 15.90 -10.02
C GLY A 97 16.12 16.66 -11.28
N PRO A 98 15.53 16.42 -12.46
CA PRO A 98 15.90 17.12 -13.69
C PRO A 98 15.45 18.60 -13.73
N ARG A 99 14.50 19.02 -12.87
CA ARG A 99 14.07 20.43 -12.79
C ARG A 99 15.05 21.30 -12.01
N LEU A 100 15.80 20.74 -11.06
CA LEU A 100 16.81 21.48 -10.29
C LEU A 100 18.14 21.60 -11.05
N THR A 101 18.47 20.64 -11.92
CA THR A 101 19.67 20.73 -12.78
C THR A 101 19.46 21.54 -14.05
N ALA A 102 18.21 21.77 -14.46
CA ALA A 102 17.85 22.56 -15.64
C ALA A 102 17.33 23.98 -15.30
N MET A 103 17.38 24.40 -14.03
CA MET A 103 17.18 25.80 -13.70
C MET A 103 18.44 26.56 -14.10
N ALA A 104 18.46 26.91 -15.39
CA ALA A 104 19.53 27.61 -16.07
C ALA A 104 19.92 28.87 -15.30
N THR A 105 21.22 28.95 -15.03
CA THR A 105 21.96 30.18 -14.83
C THR A 105 21.64 31.12 -15.99
N ARG A 106 20.66 32.00 -15.80
CA ARG A 106 20.33 33.11 -16.72
C ARG A 106 21.22 34.32 -16.48
N THR A 107 22.40 34.10 -15.92
CA THR A 107 23.44 35.08 -15.64
C THR A 107 24.77 34.34 -15.70
N GLY A 108 25.61 34.69 -16.68
CA GLY A 108 26.83 33.97 -17.01
C GLY A 108 27.71 33.68 -15.79
N GLY A 109 28.14 32.43 -15.67
CA GLY A 109 29.05 32.00 -14.61
C GLY A 109 29.24 30.50 -14.70
N HIS A 110 30.39 30.10 -15.23
CA HIS A 110 30.84 28.72 -15.40
C HIS A 110 30.56 27.85 -14.18
N VAL A 111 29.77 26.78 -14.34
CA VAL A 111 29.65 25.75 -13.32
C VAL A 111 30.61 24.62 -13.69
N ALA A 112 31.74 24.59 -12.98
CA ALA A 112 32.71 23.53 -13.05
C ALA A 112 32.06 22.20 -12.62
N LEU A 113 32.00 21.25 -13.55
CA LEU A 113 31.71 19.84 -13.29
C LEU A 113 32.93 19.22 -12.61
N SER A 114 32.90 19.05 -11.30
CA SER A 114 33.81 18.10 -10.63
C SER A 114 33.08 16.79 -10.38
N MET A 115 33.20 15.85 -11.31
CA MET A 115 33.06 14.42 -10.99
C MET A 115 34.30 13.99 -10.22
N ARG A 116 34.13 13.50 -9.00
CA ARG A 116 35.15 12.66 -8.33
C ARG A 116 34.70 11.21 -8.47
N PHE A 117 35.57 10.41 -9.06
CA PHE A 117 35.48 8.95 -9.15
C PHE A 117 35.51 8.31 -7.76
#